data_AF-A0A1I4UE34-F1
#
_entry.id   AF-A0A1I4UE34-F1
#
_cell.length_a   1.000
_cell.length_b   1.000
_cell.length_c   1.000
_cell.angle_alpha   90.00
_cell.angle_beta   90.00
_cell.angle_gamma   90.00
#
_symmetry.space_group_name_H-M   'P 1'
#
loop_
_entity.id
_entity.type
_entity.pdbx_description
1 polymer ?
#
loop_
_entity_poly.entity_id
_entity_poly.type
_entity_poly.pdbx_seq_one_letter_code
_entity_poly.pdbx_strand_id
1 'polypeptide(L)'
;MLRQRFHGWLHRRLATLIEAKFAETGGRVEYVYARGTSSWAFDGSGKLKRDAKHYELATFSTGKQYNCDLNASYNIAARYWAWKLKLTRRKDGQLPEDKSSPGKPRMPVTLSTLWQREQEAPHLCAA
;
A
#
# COMPACT_ATOMS: atom_id res chain seq x y z
N MET A 1 -6.21 -33.06 26.87
CA MET A 1 -6.89 -31.74 26.73
C MET A 1 -6.34 -31.03 25.49
N LEU A 2 -7.17 -30.76 24.49
CA LEU A 2 -6.77 -29.89 23.37
C LEU A 2 -6.67 -28.44 23.88
N ARG A 3 -5.46 -27.88 23.95
CA ARG A 3 -5.27 -26.42 24.12
C ARG A 3 -5.62 -25.74 22.79
N GLN A 4 -6.79 -25.11 22.70
CA GLN A 4 -7.05 -24.16 21.61
C GLN A 4 -6.13 -22.95 21.76
N ARG A 5 -5.26 -22.72 20.76
CA ARG A 5 -4.47 -21.48 20.65
C ARG A 5 -5.35 -20.42 20.00
N PHE A 6 -5.99 -19.59 20.80
CA PHE A 6 -6.66 -18.40 20.29
C PHE A 6 -5.61 -17.41 19.77
N HIS A 7 -5.77 -16.95 18.52
CA HIS A 7 -5.00 -15.82 18.00
C HIS A 7 -5.68 -14.52 18.47
N GLY A 8 -5.00 -13.71 19.28
CA GLY A 8 -5.57 -12.49 19.86
C GLY A 8 -5.89 -11.38 18.85
N TRP A 9 -5.39 -11.49 17.61
CA TRP A 9 -5.57 -10.47 16.59
C TRP A 9 -6.82 -10.74 15.73
N LEU A 10 -7.96 -10.20 16.19
CA LEU A 10 -9.25 -10.31 15.53
C LEU A 10 -9.45 -9.26 14.41
N HIS A 11 -8.48 -9.13 13.51
CA HIS A 11 -8.46 -8.07 12.49
C HIS A 11 -9.72 -8.01 11.61
N ARG A 12 -10.35 -9.15 11.30
CA ARG A 12 -11.60 -9.18 10.52
C ARG A 12 -12.75 -8.52 11.26
N ARG A 13 -12.87 -8.79 12.57
CA ARG A 13 -13.89 -8.15 13.41
C ARG A 13 -13.65 -6.65 13.51
N LEU A 14 -12.38 -6.23 13.63
CA LEU A 14 -12.02 -4.82 13.60
C LEU A 14 -12.42 -4.16 12.28
N ALA A 15 -12.14 -4.79 11.14
CA ALA A 15 -12.52 -4.28 9.82
C ALA A 15 -14.05 -4.12 9.68
N THR A 16 -14.83 -5.13 10.11
CA THR A 16 -16.30 -5.05 10.09
C THR A 16 -16.84 -3.90 10.95
N LEU A 17 -16.27 -3.68 12.14
CA LEU A 17 -16.68 -2.57 13.01
C LEU A 17 -16.30 -1.21 12.41
N ILE A 18 -15.14 -1.09 11.78
CA ILE A 18 -14.72 0.13 11.07
C ILE A 18 -15.68 0.42 9.92
N GLU A 19 -16.04 -0.59 9.13
CA GLU A 19 -16.98 -0.45 8.01
C GLU A 19 -18.36 0.02 8.47
N ALA A 20 -18.90 -0.57 9.54
CA ALA A 20 -20.18 -0.15 10.13
C ALA A 20 -20.13 1.31 10.62
N LYS A 21 -19.06 1.69 11.36
CA LYS A 21 -18.90 3.07 11.85
C LYS A 21 -18.72 4.08 10.71
N PHE A 22 -17.95 3.73 9.68
CA PHE A 22 -17.79 4.61 8.52
C PHE A 22 -19.12 4.79 7.78
N ALA A 23 -19.89 3.72 7.59
CA ALA A 23 -21.21 3.78 6.97
C ALA A 23 -22.19 4.64 7.77
N GLU A 24 -22.19 4.55 9.11
CA GLU A 24 -22.99 5.40 10.00
C GLU A 24 -22.71 6.90 9.79
N THR A 25 -21.46 7.26 9.52
CA THR A 25 -21.05 8.65 9.22
C THR A 25 -21.24 9.05 7.75
N GLY A 26 -21.83 8.19 6.90
CA GLY A 26 -22.01 8.44 5.46
C GLY A 26 -20.75 8.20 4.61
N GLY A 27 -19.69 7.64 5.20
CA GLY A 27 -18.44 7.29 4.53
C GLY A 27 -18.50 5.93 3.80
N ARG A 28 -17.42 5.60 3.08
CA ARG A 28 -17.26 4.33 2.37
C ARG A 28 -15.90 3.71 2.67
N VAL A 29 -15.87 2.39 2.84
CA VAL A 29 -14.64 1.62 3.01
C VAL A 29 -14.37 0.83 1.73
N GLU A 30 -13.13 0.91 1.24
CA GLU A 30 -12.69 0.19 0.04
C GLU A 30 -11.48 -0.67 0.36
N TYR A 31 -11.58 -1.96 0.04
CA TYR A 31 -10.50 -2.91 0.25
C TYR A 31 -9.51 -2.89 -0.91
N VAL A 32 -8.22 -2.85 -0.58
CA VAL A 32 -7.10 -2.96 -1.52
C VAL A 32 -6.29 -4.22 -1.29
N TYR A 33 -5.56 -4.65 -2.31
CA TYR A 33 -4.60 -5.74 -2.18
C TYR A 33 -3.45 -5.31 -1.25
N ALA A 34 -3.33 -5.92 -0.07
CA ALA A 34 -2.39 -5.49 0.98
C ALA A 34 -1.00 -6.14 0.89
N ARG A 35 -0.81 -7.18 0.06
CA ARG A 35 0.45 -7.95 0.08
C ARG A 35 1.64 -7.07 -0.33
N GLY A 36 2.65 -7.03 0.54
CA GLY A 36 3.90 -6.31 0.30
C GLY A 36 3.84 -4.78 0.47
N THR A 37 2.73 -4.19 0.92
CA THR A 37 2.65 -2.73 1.15
C THR A 37 3.68 -2.24 2.17
N SER A 38 4.01 -3.06 3.16
CA SER A 38 5.04 -2.75 4.16
C SER A 38 6.45 -3.27 3.80
N SER A 39 6.62 -3.93 2.66
CA SER A 39 7.90 -4.53 2.24
C SER A 39 8.67 -3.68 1.24
N TRP A 40 8.02 -2.68 0.67
CA TRP A 40 8.56 -1.79 -0.34
C TRP A 40 8.52 -0.34 0.17
N ALA A 41 9.58 0.40 -0.10
CA ALA A 41 9.69 1.81 0.24
C ALA A 41 8.72 2.64 -0.62
N PHE A 42 7.97 3.53 0.03
CA PHE A 42 6.95 4.35 -0.65
C PHE A 42 7.54 5.25 -1.74
N ASP A 43 8.82 5.61 -1.62
CA ASP A 43 9.55 6.46 -2.57
C ASP A 43 10.02 5.69 -3.82
N GLY A 44 9.74 4.39 -3.91
CA GLY A 44 10.15 3.55 -5.02
C GLY A 44 11.60 3.12 -4.97
N SER A 45 12.32 3.34 -3.85
CA SER A 45 13.72 2.95 -3.76
C SER A 45 13.95 1.42 -3.76
N GLY A 46 12.89 0.63 -3.54
CA GLY A 46 12.92 -0.82 -3.60
C GLY A 46 12.44 -1.49 -2.31
N LYS A 47 12.95 -2.69 -2.03
CA LYS A 47 12.63 -3.41 -0.80
C LYS A 47 13.32 -2.74 0.39
N LEU A 48 12.56 -2.56 1.47
CA LEU A 48 13.09 -2.05 2.73
C LEU A 48 13.58 -3.19 3.63
N LYS A 49 14.41 -2.85 4.61
CA LYS A 49 14.87 -3.75 5.68
C LYS A 49 14.27 -3.28 7.01
N ARG A 50 13.44 -4.13 7.64
CA ARG A 50 12.89 -3.83 8.97
C ARG A 50 13.96 -3.98 10.04
N ASP A 51 13.91 -3.11 11.05
CA ASP A 51 14.76 -3.26 12.22
C ASP A 51 14.25 -4.44 13.08
N ALA A 52 15.17 -5.24 13.60
CA ALA A 52 14.85 -6.46 14.35
C ALA A 52 14.50 -6.18 15.82
N LYS A 53 14.91 -5.03 16.35
CA LYS A 53 14.63 -4.57 17.71
C LYS A 53 13.45 -3.58 17.71
N HIS A 54 13.37 -2.76 16.68
CA HIS A 54 12.36 -1.71 16.51
C HIS A 54 11.49 -2.00 15.28
N TYR A 55 10.51 -2.91 15.42
CA TYR A 55 9.68 -3.37 14.30
C TYR A 55 8.84 -2.26 13.62
N GLU A 56 8.67 -1.13 14.31
CA GLU A 56 8.09 0.10 13.82
C GLU A 56 8.99 0.83 12.82
N LEU A 57 10.30 0.55 12.77
CA LEU A 57 11.26 1.19 11.88
C LEU A 57 11.71 0.28 10.72
N ALA A 58 11.98 0.92 9.59
CA ALA A 58 12.57 0.30 8.42
C ALA A 58 13.59 1.23 7.76
N THR A 59 14.66 0.63 7.23
CA THR A 59 15.67 1.32 6.44
C THR A 59 15.43 1.05 4.96
N PHE A 60 15.32 2.12 4.19
CA PHE A 60 15.19 2.06 2.74
C PHE A 60 16.55 1.74 2.12
N SER A 61 16.57 1.30 0.86
CA SER A 61 17.82 1.08 0.12
C SER A 61 18.71 2.33 0.02
N THR A 62 18.12 3.53 0.16
CA THR A 62 18.82 4.82 0.23
C THR A 62 19.48 5.10 1.59
N GLY A 63 19.29 4.24 2.59
CA GLY A 63 19.78 4.45 3.95
C GLY A 63 18.85 5.28 4.85
N LYS A 64 17.77 5.85 4.30
CA LYS A 64 16.75 6.58 5.08
C LYS A 64 16.03 5.62 6.03
N GLN A 65 15.87 6.01 7.29
CA GLN A 65 15.03 5.31 8.24
C GLN A 65 13.62 5.92 8.26
N TYR A 66 12.60 5.07 8.31
CA TYR A 66 11.21 5.49 8.25
C TYR A 66 10.30 4.54 9.02
N ASN A 67 9.12 5.04 9.44
CA ASN A 67 8.12 4.22 10.13
C ASN A 67 7.45 3.23 9.15
N CYS A 68 7.40 1.95 9.53
CA CYS A 68 6.86 0.86 8.73
C CYS A 68 5.37 1.03 8.43
N ASP A 69 4.58 1.45 9.41
CA ASP A 69 3.13 1.56 9.29
C ASP A 69 2.74 2.75 8.43
N LEU A 70 3.43 3.88 8.60
CA LEU A 70 3.26 5.07 7.76
C LEU A 70 3.69 4.81 6.30
N ASN A 71 4.79 4.09 6.10
CA ASN A 71 5.17 3.62 4.77
C ASN A 71 4.07 2.73 4.15
N ALA A 72 3.54 1.79 4.93
CA ALA A 72 2.50 0.89 4.47
C ALA A 72 1.19 1.64 4.15
N SER A 73 0.80 2.64 4.94
CA SER A 73 -0.41 3.44 4.70
C SER A 73 -0.31 4.22 3.39
N TYR A 74 0.85 4.79 3.08
CA TYR A 74 1.07 5.44 1.78
C TYR A 74 0.93 4.48 0.61
N ASN A 75 1.49 3.28 0.72
CA ASN A 75 1.38 2.27 -0.33
C ASN A 75 -0.05 1.71 -0.47
N ILE A 76 -0.81 1.61 0.63
CA ILE A 76 -2.23 1.25 0.62
C ILE A 76 -3.04 2.30 -0.15
N ALA A 77 -2.85 3.58 0.16
CA ALA A 77 -3.51 4.69 -0.53
C ALA A 77 -3.11 4.74 -2.01
N ALA A 78 -1.83 4.53 -2.32
CA ALA A 78 -1.32 4.51 -3.68
C ALA A 78 -1.98 3.44 -4.54
N ARG A 79 -2.17 2.23 -3.98
CA ARG A 79 -2.88 1.13 -4.65
C ARG A 79 -4.35 1.42 -4.89
N TYR A 80 -5.02 2.07 -3.95
CA TYR A 80 -6.41 2.51 -4.15
C TYR A 80 -6.51 3.45 -5.35
N TRP A 81 -5.66 4.48 -5.40
CA TRP A 81 -5.65 5.44 -6.49
C TRP A 81 -5.21 4.83 -7.81
N ALA A 82 -4.19 3.97 -7.82
CA ALA A 82 -3.78 3.26 -9.02
C ALA A 82 -4.91 2.39 -9.59
N TRP A 83 -5.72 1.74 -8.74
CA TRP A 83 -6.93 1.04 -9.18
C TRP A 83 -8.00 1.99 -9.71
N LYS A 84 -8.34 3.06 -8.98
CA LYS A 84 -9.36 4.04 -9.40
C LYS A 84 -8.99 4.74 -10.72
N LEU A 85 -7.71 4.99 -10.94
CA LEU A 85 -7.15 5.58 -12.17
C LEU A 85 -6.92 4.54 -13.28
N LYS A 86 -7.36 3.29 -13.11
CA LYS A 86 -7.23 2.18 -14.06
C LYS A 86 -5.78 1.85 -14.46
N LEU A 87 -4.82 2.21 -13.61
CA LEU A 87 -3.41 1.84 -13.78
C LEU A 87 -3.18 0.37 -13.43
N THR A 88 -3.88 -0.14 -12.41
CA THR A 88 -3.74 -1.54 -11.99
C THR A 88 -5.09 -2.22 -11.84
N ARG A 89 -5.10 -3.55 -11.98
CA ARG A 89 -6.25 -4.36 -11.58
C ARG A 89 -6.32 -4.43 -10.05
N ARG A 90 -7.55 -4.48 -9.52
CA ARG A 90 -7.83 -4.46 -8.07
C ARG A 90 -7.05 -5.52 -7.26
N LYS A 91 -6.77 -6.67 -7.86
CA LYS A 91 -6.18 -7.85 -7.17
C LYS A 91 -4.67 -8.01 -7.36
N ASP A 92 -4.06 -7.27 -8.28
CA ASP A 92 -2.69 -7.56 -8.71
C ASP A 92 -1.68 -6.67 -7.97
N GLY A 93 -2.08 -5.45 -7.58
CA GLY A 93 -1.24 -4.51 -6.83
C GLY A 93 0.08 -4.15 -7.52
N GLN A 94 0.21 -4.48 -8.81
CA GLN A 94 1.37 -4.31 -9.68
C GLN A 94 0.94 -3.62 -10.96
N LEU A 95 1.88 -2.91 -11.58
CA LEU A 95 1.66 -2.22 -12.85
C LEU A 95 1.55 -3.20 -14.04
N PRO A 96 0.77 -2.85 -15.09
CA PRO A 96 0.54 -3.70 -16.26
C PRO A 96 1.83 -3.96 -17.05
N GLU A 97 1.79 -4.97 -17.91
CA GLU A 97 2.93 -5.32 -18.73
C GLU A 97 3.32 -4.26 -19.76
N ASP A 98 4.54 -3.74 -19.62
CA ASP A 98 5.21 -2.99 -20.68
C ASP A 98 5.65 -3.93 -21.78
N LYS A 99 5.47 -3.49 -23.03
CA LYS A 99 5.85 -4.24 -24.24
C LYS A 99 7.33 -4.65 -24.27
N SER A 100 8.19 -3.91 -23.56
CA SER A 100 9.64 -4.13 -23.50
C SER A 100 10.08 -5.15 -22.44
N SER A 101 9.19 -5.60 -21.53
CA SER A 101 9.54 -6.58 -20.49
C SER A 101 8.32 -7.39 -20.01
N PRO A 102 7.84 -8.33 -20.83
CA PRO A 102 6.81 -9.28 -20.43
C PRO A 102 7.35 -10.34 -19.45
N GLY A 103 6.55 -10.75 -18.45
CA GLY A 103 6.82 -11.92 -17.61
C GLY A 103 7.70 -11.75 -16.37
N LYS A 104 8.19 -10.55 -16.03
CA LYS A 104 8.94 -10.32 -14.78
C LYS A 104 8.01 -9.83 -13.64
N PRO A 105 8.13 -10.36 -12.41
CA PRO A 105 7.39 -9.84 -11.27
C PRO A 105 7.76 -8.37 -11.06
N ARG A 106 6.82 -7.45 -11.27
CA ARG A 106 7.08 -6.02 -11.12
C ARG A 106 7.12 -5.60 -9.67
N MET A 107 7.83 -4.49 -9.45
CA MET A 107 7.68 -3.71 -8.23
C MET A 107 6.18 -3.44 -8.00
N PRO A 108 5.65 -3.73 -6.80
CA PRO A 108 4.29 -3.38 -6.47
C PRO A 108 4.09 -1.87 -6.53
N VAL A 109 2.86 -1.42 -6.74
CA VAL A 109 2.52 0.01 -6.68
C VAL A 109 2.91 0.57 -5.31
N THR A 110 3.70 1.63 -5.37
CA THR A 110 4.13 2.47 -4.25
C THR A 110 3.64 3.90 -4.45
N LEU A 111 3.76 4.77 -3.45
CA LEU A 111 3.37 6.17 -3.56
C LEU A 111 4.06 6.89 -4.72
N SER A 112 5.34 6.60 -4.95
CA SER A 112 6.13 7.18 -6.06
C SER A 112 5.56 6.94 -7.45
N THR A 113 4.78 5.88 -7.64
CA THR A 113 4.07 5.63 -8.90
C THR A 113 3.09 6.76 -9.25
N LEU A 114 2.57 7.48 -8.25
CA LEU A 114 1.65 8.58 -8.45
C LEU A 114 2.38 9.93 -8.67
N TRP A 115 3.58 10.12 -8.12
CA TRP A 115 4.34 11.37 -8.27
C TRP A 115 4.71 11.68 -9.72
N GLN A 116 5.11 10.66 -10.49
CA GLN A 116 5.47 10.84 -11.90
C GLN A 116 4.30 11.41 -12.71
N ARG A 117 3.06 11.08 -12.32
CA ARG A 117 1.86 11.53 -13.01
C ARG A 117 1.44 12.94 -12.65
N GLU A 118 1.73 13.41 -11.43
CA GLU A 118 1.51 14.82 -11.07
C GLU A 118 2.37 15.74 -11.95
N GLN A 119 3.59 15.30 -12.29
CA GLN A 119 4.48 16.03 -13.20
C GLN A 119 3.99 16.01 -14.66
N GLU A 120 3.28 14.95 -15.07
CA GLU A 120 2.69 14.80 -16.41
C GLU A 120 1.32 15.49 -16.55
N ALA A 121 0.62 15.76 -15.43
CA ALA A 121 -0.64 16.47 -15.46
C ALA A 121 -0.36 17.91 -15.92
N PRO A 122 -1.00 18.41 -17.00
CA PRO A 122 -0.99 19.83 -17.26
C PRO A 122 -1.57 20.50 -16.03
N HIS A 123 -0.80 21.44 -15.47
CA HIS A 123 -1.22 22.36 -14.42
C HIS A 123 -2.52 23.02 -14.89
N LEU A 124 -3.65 22.43 -14.54
CA LEU A 124 -4.93 23.12 -14.57
C LEU A 124 -4.85 24.13 -13.44
N CYS A 125 -4.31 25.30 -13.80
CA CYS A 125 -4.11 26.42 -12.93
C CYS A 125 -5.40 26.74 -12.17
N ALA A 126 -5.18 26.97 -10.88
CA ALA A 126 -6.02 27.57 -9.86
C ALA A 126 -7.27 28.34 -10.34
N ALA A 127 -8.37 28.12 -9.61
CA ALA A 127 -9.38 29.13 -9.35
C ALA A 127 -9.23 29.59 -7.89
#